data_AF-A0A3D4JEA7-F1
#
_entry.id   AF-A0A3D4JEA7-F1
#
_cell.length_a   1.000
_cell.length_b   1.000
_cell.length_c   1.000
_cell.angle_alpha   90.00
_cell.angle_beta   90.00
_cell.angle_gamma   90.00
#
_symmetry.space_group_name_H-M   'P 1'
#
loop_
_entity.id
_entity.type
_entity.pdbx_description
1 polymer ?
#
loop_
_entity_poly.entity_id
_entity_poly.type
_entity_poly.pdbx_seq_one_letter_code
_entity_poly.pdbx_strand_id
1 'polypeptide(L)'
;TAPSVEYEVLTVENEVIKVDSPAELPNPDKIIEVREPWMNIEIITPTDYYGPIMELVTKRRGIFKQQEYPAPHRVQLDFEIPLSE
;
A
#
# COMPACT_ATOMS: atom_id res chain seq x y z
N THR A 1 -4.24 16.07 13.06
CA THR A 1 -3.56 14.76 13.14
C THR A 1 -3.43 14.22 11.73
N ALA A 2 -2.30 13.61 11.40
CA ALA A 2 -2.20 12.88 10.13
C ALA A 2 -3.20 11.71 10.16
N PRO A 3 -3.85 11.36 9.03
CA PRO A 3 -4.66 10.14 8.98
C PRO A 3 -3.78 8.94 9.31
N SER A 4 -4.24 8.06 10.20
CA SER A 4 -3.58 6.79 10.52
C SER A 4 -4.31 5.64 9.84
N VAL A 5 -3.58 4.56 9.60
CA VAL A 5 -4.11 3.28 9.12
C VAL A 5 -3.98 2.24 10.23
N GLU A 6 -4.91 1.30 10.28
CA GLU A 6 -4.88 0.18 11.23
C GLU A 6 -3.84 -0.85 10.76
N TYR A 7 -2.91 -1.22 11.65
CA TYR A 7 -1.94 -2.30 11.43
C TYR A 7 -2.40 -3.57 12.15
N GLU A 8 -2.00 -4.73 11.63
CA GLU A 8 -2.19 -6.00 12.32
C GLU A 8 -0.86 -6.51 12.87
N VAL A 9 -0.83 -6.90 14.14
CA VAL A 9 0.36 -7.47 14.79
C VAL A 9 0.07 -8.91 15.17
N LEU A 10 0.87 -9.84 14.65
CA LEU A 10 0.88 -11.23 15.09
C LEU A 10 1.78 -11.35 16.31
N THR A 11 1.21 -11.83 17.42
CA THR A 11 1.95 -12.03 18.66
C THR A 11 2.53 -13.43 18.78
N VAL A 12 3.48 -13.61 19.70
CA VAL A 12 4.05 -14.94 20.06
C VAL A 12 3.02 -15.91 20.63
N GLU A 13 1.90 -15.40 21.13
CA GLU A 13 0.75 -16.17 21.59
C GLU A 13 -0.16 -16.59 20.40
N ASN A 14 0.28 -16.28 19.16
CA ASN A 14 -0.42 -16.55 17.90
C ASN A 14 -1.77 -15.82 17.78
N GLU A 15 -1.89 -14.67 18.46
CA GLU A 15 -3.03 -13.78 18.38
C GLU A 15 -2.75 -12.63 17.41
N VAL A 16 -3.77 -12.19 16.68
CA VAL A 16 -3.70 -11.01 15.82
C VAL A 16 -4.39 -9.85 16.53
N ILE A 17 -3.62 -8.81 16.84
CA ILE A 17 -4.14 -7.57 17.42
C ILE A 17 -4.15 -6.46 16.37
N LYS A 18 -5.18 -5.62 16.42
CA LYS A 18 -5.29 -4.41 15.60
C LYS A 18 -4.68 -3.24 16.36
N VAL A 19 -3.89 -2.43 15.68
CA VAL A 19 -3.11 -1.33 16.26
C VAL A 19 -3.36 -0.08 15.44
N ASP A 20 -4.05 0.89 16.02
CA ASP A 20 -4.37 2.17 15.36
C ASP A 20 -3.31 3.24 15.62
N SER A 21 -2.53 3.05 16.68
CA SER A 21 -1.47 3.97 17.09
C SER A 21 -0.21 3.24 17.57
N PRO A 22 1.00 3.79 17.36
CA PRO A 22 2.24 3.17 17.86
C PRO A 22 2.26 2.95 19.38
N ALA A 23 1.43 3.66 20.15
CA ALA A 23 1.32 3.51 21.60
C ALA A 23 0.60 2.22 22.03
N GLU A 24 -0.20 1.62 21.14
CA GLU A 24 -0.89 0.34 21.36
C GLU A 24 -0.02 -0.87 20.99
N LEU A 25 1.18 -0.65 20.45
CA LEU A 25 2.10 -1.74 20.13
C LEU A 25 2.47 -2.51 21.42
N PRO A 26 2.39 -3.85 21.38
CA PRO A 26 2.79 -4.67 22.50
C PRO A 26 4.31 -4.60 22.67
N ASN A 27 4.82 -5.15 23.78
CA ASN A 27 6.26 -5.29 23.97
C ASN A 27 6.89 -5.98 22.73
N PRO A 28 7.96 -5.42 22.14
CA PRO A 28 8.65 -6.01 20.98
C PRO A 28 8.97 -7.49 21.11
N ASP A 29 9.28 -7.99 22.32
CA ASP A 29 9.57 -9.39 22.59
C ASP A 29 8.36 -10.32 22.33
N LYS A 30 7.15 -9.75 22.25
CA LYS A 30 5.91 -10.47 21.97
C LYS A 30 5.48 -10.40 20.50
N ILE A 31 6.21 -9.69 19.64
CA ILE A 31 5.85 -9.48 18.25
C ILE A 31 6.55 -10.53 17.36
N ILE A 32 5.77 -11.29 16.58
CA ILE A 32 6.29 -12.14 15.52
C ILE A 32 6.36 -11.36 14.21
N GLU A 33 5.28 -10.66 13.87
CA GLU A 33 5.12 -10.00 12.57
C GLU A 33 4.22 -8.76 12.73
N VAL A 34 4.53 -7.71 11.96
CA VAL A 34 3.65 -6.54 11.80
C VAL A 34 3.24 -6.49 10.34
N ARG A 35 1.94 -6.44 10.09
CA ARG A 35 1.33 -6.37 8.76
C ARG A 35 0.71 -4.99 8.59
N GLU A 36 1.05 -4.34 7.49
CA GLU A 36 0.42 -3.10 7.07
C GLU A 36 -0.70 -3.39 6.05
N PRO A 37 -1.74 -2.56 5.96
CA PRO A 37 -2.78 -2.72 4.95
C PRO A 37 -2.27 -2.32 3.56
N TRP A 38 -2.54 -3.16 2.56
CA TRP A 38 -2.25 -2.90 1.15
C TRP A 38 -3.56 -2.68 0.38
N MET A 39 -3.50 -1.85 -0.66
CA MET A 39 -4.64 -1.57 -1.54
C MET A 39 -4.26 -1.73 -3.01
N ASN A 40 -5.24 -2.16 -3.80
CA ASN A 40 -5.16 -2.13 -5.26
C ASN A 40 -5.59 -0.74 -5.75
N ILE A 41 -4.81 -0.15 -6.64
CA ILE A 41 -5.14 1.09 -7.33
C ILE A 41 -5.16 0.89 -8.84
N GLU A 42 -6.10 1.58 -9.47
CA GLU A 42 -6.24 1.65 -10.92
C GLU A 42 -6.12 3.13 -11.32
N ILE A 43 -5.17 3.44 -12.20
CA ILE A 43 -4.92 4.79 -12.67
C ILE A 43 -5.15 4.85 -14.18
N ILE A 44 -6.17 5.59 -14.60
CA ILE A 44 -6.44 5.86 -16.02
C ILE A 44 -5.92 7.26 -16.37
N THR A 45 -4.97 7.32 -17.30
CA THR A 45 -4.27 8.57 -17.65
C THR A 45 -3.89 8.61 -19.13
N PRO A 46 -3.65 9.79 -19.73
CA PRO A 46 -3.00 9.87 -21.03
C PRO A 46 -1.63 9.18 -21.05
N THR A 47 -1.25 8.60 -22.18
CA THR A 47 0.05 7.90 -22.35
C THR A 47 1.27 8.77 -22.03
N ASP A 48 1.15 10.08 -22.21
CA ASP A 48 2.23 11.05 -21.95
C ASP A 48 2.62 11.12 -20.47
N TYR A 49 1.72 10.74 -19.56
CA TYR A 49 1.97 10.73 -18.11
C TYR A 49 2.46 9.37 -17.58
N TYR A 50 2.65 8.37 -18.44
CA TYR A 50 3.09 7.03 -18.02
C TYR A 50 4.35 7.07 -17.16
N GLY A 51 5.41 7.71 -17.64
CA GLY A 51 6.69 7.80 -16.94
C GLY A 51 6.58 8.47 -15.56
N PRO A 52 6.04 9.70 -15.48
CA PRO A 52 5.81 10.38 -14.20
C PRO A 52 4.96 9.60 -13.20
N ILE A 53 3.90 8.92 -13.65
CA ILE A 53 3.05 8.10 -12.78
C ILE A 53 3.82 6.87 -12.27
N MET A 54 4.54 6.17 -13.14
CA MET A 54 5.37 5.03 -12.74
C MET A 54 6.42 5.43 -11.70
N GLU A 55 7.07 6.58 -11.89
CA GLU A 55 8.05 7.10 -10.92
C GLU A 55 7.38 7.43 -9.58
N LEU A 56 6.21 8.08 -9.59
CA LEU A 56 5.48 8.46 -8.38
C LEU A 56 5.04 7.24 -7.57
N VAL A 57 4.47 6.23 -8.22
CA VAL A 57 3.98 5.03 -7.54
C VAL A 57 5.16 4.20 -7.01
N THR A 58 6.24 4.07 -7.77
CA THR A 58 7.46 3.38 -7.33
C THR A 58 8.09 4.04 -6.10
N LYS A 59 8.10 5.39 -6.03
CA LYS A 59 8.58 6.13 -4.86
C LYS A 59 7.79 5.84 -3.59
N ARG A 60 6.51 5.46 -3.72
CA ARG A 60 5.59 5.12 -2.64
C ARG A 60 5.47 3.61 -2.40
N ARG A 61 6.52 2.85 -2.70
CA ARG A 61 6.55 1.37 -2.55
C ARG A 61 5.47 0.63 -3.36
N GLY A 62 4.89 1.27 -4.37
CA GLY A 62 3.89 0.65 -5.21
C GLY A 62 4.49 -0.40 -6.16
N ILE A 63 3.79 -1.52 -6.28
CA ILE A 63 4.15 -2.67 -7.10
C ILE A 63 3.28 -2.66 -8.34
N PHE A 64 3.89 -2.49 -9.51
CA PHE A 64 3.20 -2.60 -10.79
C PHE A 64 2.64 -4.01 -10.99
N LYS A 65 1.38 -4.10 -11.41
CA LYS A 65 0.70 -5.37 -11.69
C LYS A 65 0.49 -5.55 -13.18
N GLN A 66 -0.20 -4.63 -13.82
CA GLN A 66 -0.51 -4.71 -15.24
C GLN A 66 -0.87 -3.35 -15.83
N GLN A 67 -0.99 -3.32 -17.15
CA GLN A 67 -1.44 -2.15 -17.88
C GLN A 67 -2.36 -2.55 -19.03
N GLU A 68 -3.30 -1.67 -19.34
CA GLU A 68 -4.23 -1.81 -20.46
C GLU A 68 -4.33 -0.50 -21.24
N TYR A 69 -4.72 -0.58 -22.52
CA TYR A 69 -4.94 0.58 -23.38
C TYR A 69 -6.42 0.66 -23.78
N PRO A 70 -7.28 1.24 -22.93
CA PRO A 70 -8.73 1.23 -23.16
C PRO A 70 -9.16 2.08 -24.36
N ALA A 71 -8.32 3.01 -24.81
CA ALA A 71 -8.55 3.86 -25.98
C ALA A 71 -7.22 4.40 -26.53
N PRO A 72 -7.17 4.91 -27.78
CA PRO A 72 -6.00 5.61 -28.29
C PRO A 72 -5.57 6.73 -27.34
N HIS A 73 -4.26 6.85 -27.11
CA HIS A 73 -3.64 7.83 -26.20
C HIS A 73 -4.03 7.71 -24.72
N ARG A 74 -4.70 6.63 -24.28
CA ARG A 74 -4.99 6.36 -22.88
C ARG A 74 -4.34 5.06 -22.42
N VAL A 75 -3.81 5.08 -21.21
CA VAL A 75 -3.29 3.91 -20.51
C VAL A 75 -3.98 3.79 -19.16
N GLN A 76 -4.35 2.57 -18.81
CA GLN A 76 -4.74 2.16 -17.47
C GLN A 76 -3.57 1.42 -16.85
N LEU A 77 -3.25 1.74 -15.61
CA LEU A 77 -2.14 1.15 -14.86
C LEU A 77 -2.67 0.64 -13.52
N ASP A 78 -2.43 -0.64 -13.24
CA ASP A 78 -2.84 -1.28 -12.01
C ASP A 78 -1.62 -1.52 -11.11
N PHE A 79 -1.76 -1.16 -9.83
CA PHE A 79 -0.72 -1.33 -8.83
C PHE A 79 -1.28 -1.84 -7.50
N GLU A 80 -0.40 -2.47 -6.72
CA GLU A 80 -0.59 -2.67 -5.28
C GLU A 80 0.28 -1.68 -4.53
N ILE A 81 -0.27 -0.97 -3.54
CA ILE A 81 0.46 0.04 -2.75
C ILE A 81 0.07 -0.07 -1.27
N PRO A 82 1.00 0.15 -0.33
CA PRO A 82 0.63 0.29 1.08
C PRO A 82 -0.32 1.48 1.28
N LEU A 83 -1.41 1.30 2.02
CA LEU A 83 -2.39 2.34 2.30
C LEU A 83 -1.81 3.48 3.16
N SER A 84 -0.69 3.22 3.84
CA SER A 84 0.04 4.17 4.68
C SER A 84 0.74 5.30 3.92
N GLU A 85 0.82 5.20 2.59
CA GLU A 85 1.62 6.10 1.73
C GLU A 85 0.93 7.40 1.32
#